data_AF-A0A6I9PCL5-F1
#
_entry.id   AF-A0A6I9PCL5-F1
#
_cell.length_a   1.000
_cell.length_b   1.000
_cell.length_c   1.000
_cell.angle_alpha   90.00
_cell.angle_beta   90.00
_cell.angle_gamma   90.00
#
_symmetry.space_group_name_H-M   'P 1'
#
loop_
_entity.id
_entity.type
_entity.pdbx_description
1 polymer ?
#
loop_
_entity_poly.entity_id
_entity_poly.type
_entity_poly.pdbx_seq_one_letter_code
_entity_poly.pdbx_strand_id
1 'polypeptide(L)'
;MGRADIWLMRTYWDFDFPRPFLPNFIFVGGIHCRPAKPLPEDMEEFVQSSGDACIVVFTLGSFIKNINTEKGNMVASALAQIPQKVLWRYSGEKPATLGANTRIYNWIPQNDLL
;
A
#
# COMPACT_ATOMS: atom_id res chain seq x y z
N MET A 1 4.75 14.05 29.17
CA MET A 1 5.40 14.55 27.95
C MET A 1 6.42 15.68 28.22
N GLY A 2 7.01 15.81 29.42
CA GLY A 2 7.87 16.97 29.76
C GLY A 2 9.37 16.68 29.88
N ARG A 3 9.84 15.48 29.53
CA ARG A 3 11.24 15.05 29.74
C ARG A 3 12.01 14.71 28.45
N ALA A 4 11.34 14.79 27.29
CA ALA A 4 12.00 14.51 26.03
C ALA A 4 12.62 15.81 25.49
N ASP A 5 13.92 15.77 25.22
CA ASP A 5 14.66 16.92 24.68
C ASP A 5 14.29 17.20 23.23
N ILE A 6 13.93 16.16 22.45
CA ILE A 6 13.55 16.27 21.03
C ILE A 6 12.37 15.33 20.75
N TRP A 7 11.43 15.79 19.92
CA TRP A 7 10.35 14.99 19.34
C TRP A 7 10.50 14.91 17.84
N LEU A 8 10.77 13.71 17.31
CA LEU A 8 10.82 13.46 15.87
C LEU A 8 9.44 13.03 15.38
N MET A 9 8.79 13.89 14.60
CA MET A 9 7.44 13.68 14.10
C MET A 9 7.50 13.13 12.68
N ARG A 10 7.04 11.89 12.45
CA ARG A 10 7.03 11.24 11.11
C ARG A 10 5.87 11.73 10.23
N THR A 11 5.73 13.05 10.12
CA THR A 11 4.78 13.75 9.27
C THR A 11 5.40 15.07 8.83
N TYR A 12 4.73 15.80 7.96
CA TYR A 12 5.05 17.20 7.66
C TYR A 12 4.12 18.13 8.45
N TRP A 13 4.55 19.37 8.63
CA TRP A 13 3.84 20.36 9.44
C TRP A 13 2.52 20.84 8.81
N ASP A 14 2.40 20.69 7.48
CA ASP A 14 1.32 21.14 6.61
C ASP A 14 0.26 20.06 6.34
N PHE A 15 0.42 18.85 6.88
CA PHE A 15 -0.53 17.73 6.74
C PHE A 15 -1.52 17.59 7.92
N ASP A 16 -1.39 18.41 8.96
CA ASP A 16 -2.24 18.37 10.15
C ASP A 16 -2.84 19.76 10.41
N PHE A 17 -3.89 19.83 11.24
CA PHE A 17 -4.50 21.10 11.62
C PHE A 17 -3.46 22.03 12.27
N PRO A 18 -3.54 23.34 11.98
CA PRO A 18 -2.61 24.30 12.53
C PRO A 18 -2.72 24.35 14.05
N ARG A 19 -1.60 24.11 14.74
CA ARG A 19 -1.48 24.21 16.20
C ARG A 19 -0.08 24.68 16.59
N PRO A 20 0.08 25.30 17.77
CA PRO A 20 1.41 25.64 18.28
C PRO A 20 2.27 24.38 18.49
N PHE A 21 3.54 24.47 18.10
CA PHE A 21 4.56 23.44 18.37
C PHE A 21 5.66 24.02 19.26
N LEU A 22 6.21 23.19 20.15
CA LEU A 22 7.40 23.56 20.91
C LEU A 22 8.63 23.55 19.99
N PRO A 23 9.67 24.35 20.26
CA PRO A 23 10.87 24.41 19.42
C PRO A 23 11.59 23.07 19.25
N ASN A 24 11.36 22.11 20.15
CA ASN A 24 11.97 20.79 20.09
C ASN A 24 11.18 19.75 19.27
N PHE A 25 10.13 20.14 18.57
CA PHE A 25 9.43 19.28 17.61
C PHE A 25 10.08 19.42 16.22
N ILE A 26 10.65 18.34 15.73
CA ILE A 26 11.29 18.26 14.42
C ILE A 26 10.48 17.34 13.52
N PHE A 27 9.99 17.89 12.41
CA PHE A 27 9.24 17.14 11.42
C PHE A 27 10.18 16.40 10.48
N VAL A 28 10.06 15.08 10.46
CA VAL A 28 10.86 14.14 9.67
C VAL A 28 9.94 13.28 8.81
N GLY A 29 9.08 13.94 8.03
CA GLY A 29 8.23 13.29 7.04
C GLY A 29 9.06 12.50 6.01
N GLY A 30 8.46 11.45 5.43
CA GLY A 30 9.09 10.76 4.30
C GLY A 30 10.37 9.95 4.58
N ILE A 31 10.85 9.84 5.82
CA ILE A 31 12.12 9.13 6.18
C ILE A 31 12.21 7.65 5.74
N HIS A 32 11.12 7.07 5.27
CA HIS A 32 11.03 5.69 4.80
C HIS A 32 10.98 5.57 3.28
N CYS A 33 10.70 6.67 2.59
CA CYS A 33 10.64 6.73 1.14
C CYS A 33 12.06 6.60 0.59
N ARG A 34 12.23 5.78 -0.43
CA ARG A 34 13.50 5.57 -1.12
C ARG A 34 13.24 5.65 -2.63
N PRO A 35 14.24 6.00 -3.44
CA PRO A 35 14.11 5.87 -4.88
C PRO A 35 13.63 4.46 -5.26
N ALA A 36 12.63 4.38 -6.14
CA ALA A 36 12.08 3.12 -6.61
C ALA A 36 13.19 2.28 -7.26
N LYS A 37 13.19 0.99 -6.95
CA LYS A 37 14.04 -0.01 -7.60
C LYS A 37 13.27 -0.68 -8.74
N PRO A 38 13.97 -1.29 -9.72
CA PRO A 38 13.32 -2.11 -10.73
C PRO A 38 12.47 -3.23 -10.12
N LEU A 39 11.28 -3.47 -10.66
CA LEU A 39 10.42 -4.58 -10.24
C LEU A 39 10.94 -5.91 -10.78
N PRO A 40 10.57 -7.05 -10.14
CA PRO A 40 10.72 -8.37 -10.75
C PRO A 40 10.05 -8.42 -12.13
N GLU A 41 10.67 -9.11 -13.09
CA GLU A 41 10.24 -9.15 -14.49
C GLU A 41 8.77 -9.56 -14.66
N ASP A 42 8.31 -10.57 -13.92
CA ASP A 42 6.93 -11.07 -13.97
C ASP A 42 5.90 -10.07 -13.44
N MET A 43 6.31 -9.23 -12.48
CA MET A 43 5.49 -8.17 -11.92
C MET A 43 5.48 -6.95 -12.84
N GLU A 44 6.65 -6.57 -13.37
CA GLU A 44 6.78 -5.49 -14.35
C GLU A 44 5.92 -5.78 -15.58
N GLU A 45 6.02 -6.98 -16.17
CA GLU A 45 5.22 -7.38 -17.33
C GLU A 45 3.71 -7.23 -17.04
N PHE A 46 3.28 -7.63 -15.84
CA PHE A 46 1.88 -7.50 -15.44
C PHE A 46 1.43 -6.05 -15.29
N VAL A 47 2.25 -5.22 -14.65
CA VAL A 47 2.00 -3.79 -14.47
C VAL A 47 1.90 -3.10 -15.82
N GLN A 48 2.87 -3.33 -16.69
CA GLN A 48 2.93 -2.75 -18.04
C GLN A 48 1.79 -3.25 -18.94
N SER A 49 1.32 -4.48 -18.76
CA SER A 49 0.17 -5.02 -19.51
C SER A 49 -1.15 -4.28 -19.26
N SER A 50 -1.22 -3.43 -18.24
CA SER A 50 -2.41 -2.61 -17.95
C SER A 50 -2.58 -1.44 -18.93
N GLY A 51 -1.51 -1.03 -19.61
CA GLY A 51 -1.52 0.12 -20.53
C GLY A 51 -2.05 1.40 -19.86
N ASP A 52 -2.88 2.13 -20.58
CA ASP A 52 -3.42 3.44 -20.15
C ASP A 52 -4.38 3.37 -18.95
N ALA A 53 -4.88 2.17 -18.62
CA ALA A 53 -5.77 2.00 -17.47
C ALA A 53 -5.05 2.21 -16.12
N CYS A 54 -3.71 2.21 -16.12
CA CYS A 54 -2.85 2.17 -14.92
C CYS A 54 -3.14 0.92 -14.06
N ILE A 55 -2.52 0.85 -12.88
CA ILE A 55 -2.68 -0.27 -11.94
C ILE A 55 -3.40 0.15 -10.66
N VAL A 56 -3.91 -0.83 -9.92
CA VAL A 56 -4.35 -0.68 -8.54
C VAL A 56 -3.46 -1.53 -7.63
N VAL A 57 -2.88 -0.91 -6.61
CA VAL A 57 -2.17 -1.62 -5.52
C VAL A 57 -3.11 -1.70 -4.32
N PHE A 58 -3.60 -2.90 -4.01
CA PHE A 58 -4.50 -3.13 -2.89
C PHE A 58 -3.78 -3.87 -1.74
N THR A 59 -3.74 -3.25 -0.56
CA THR A 59 -3.08 -3.79 0.62
C THR A 59 -3.75 -3.30 1.89
N LEU A 60 -3.84 -4.17 2.90
CA LEU A 60 -4.36 -3.85 4.25
C LEU A 60 -3.25 -3.70 5.30
N GLY A 61 -2.00 -3.55 4.85
CA GLY A 61 -0.83 -3.49 5.72
C GLY A 61 -0.54 -4.83 6.42
N SER A 62 0.56 -4.90 7.18
CA SER A 62 1.07 -6.15 7.75
C SER A 62 0.27 -6.72 8.93
N PHE A 63 -0.54 -5.89 9.60
CA PHE A 63 -1.29 -6.27 10.79
C PHE A 63 -2.54 -7.11 10.49
N ILE A 64 -3.20 -6.85 9.36
CA ILE A 64 -4.35 -7.65 8.92
C ILE A 64 -3.81 -8.85 8.15
N LYS A 65 -3.73 -10.00 8.84
CA LYS A 65 -3.20 -11.25 8.26
C LYS A 65 -4.28 -12.12 7.63
N ASN A 66 -5.47 -12.15 8.25
CA ASN A 66 -6.58 -13.01 7.85
C ASN A 66 -7.85 -12.18 7.76
N ILE A 67 -8.42 -12.11 6.56
CA ILE A 67 -9.84 -11.82 6.35
C ILE A 67 -10.53 -13.16 6.16
N ASN A 68 -11.77 -13.30 6.63
CA ASN A 68 -12.51 -14.54 6.42
C ASN A 68 -12.80 -14.75 4.91
N THR A 69 -13.07 -15.99 4.52
CA THR A 69 -13.28 -16.37 3.12
C THR A 69 -14.39 -15.56 2.46
N GLU A 70 -15.46 -15.25 3.19
CA GLU A 70 -16.56 -14.41 2.70
C GLU A 70 -16.10 -13.01 2.30
N LYS A 71 -15.37 -12.29 3.19
CA LYS A 71 -14.83 -10.97 2.88
C LYS A 71 -13.75 -11.03 1.80
N GLY A 72 -12.93 -12.09 1.78
CA GLY A 72 -11.95 -12.33 0.72
C GLY A 72 -12.61 -12.43 -0.65
N ASN A 73 -13.67 -13.23 -0.76
CA ASN A 73 -14.46 -13.34 -1.98
C ASN A 73 -15.17 -12.03 -2.33
N MET A 74 -15.73 -11.32 -1.35
CA MET A 74 -16.39 -10.02 -1.59
C MET A 74 -15.42 -8.99 -2.18
N VAL A 75 -14.22 -8.86 -1.62
CA VAL A 75 -13.18 -7.97 -2.12
C VAL A 75 -12.71 -8.41 -3.50
N ALA A 76 -12.43 -9.70 -3.70
CA ALA A 76 -12.02 -10.24 -4.99
C ALA A 76 -13.05 -9.96 -6.10
N SER A 77 -14.34 -10.17 -5.80
CA SER A 77 -15.45 -9.88 -6.72
C SER A 77 -15.55 -8.39 -7.07
N ALA A 78 -15.27 -7.50 -6.12
CA ALA A 78 -15.27 -6.06 -6.38
C ALA A 78 -14.08 -5.64 -7.25
N LEU A 79 -12.88 -6.15 -6.95
CA LEU A 79 -11.67 -5.90 -7.76
C LEU A 79 -11.78 -6.49 -9.18
N ALA A 80 -12.55 -7.56 -9.37
CA ALA A 80 -12.80 -8.14 -10.68
C ALA A 80 -13.67 -7.25 -11.61
N GLN A 81 -14.39 -6.27 -11.06
CA GLN A 81 -15.29 -5.41 -11.84
C GLN A 81 -14.60 -4.20 -12.47
N ILE A 82 -13.37 -3.89 -12.07
CA ILE A 82 -12.63 -2.75 -12.58
C ILE A 82 -11.72 -3.15 -13.75
N PRO A 83 -11.50 -2.26 -14.75
CA PRO A 83 -10.69 -2.58 -15.92
C PRO A 83 -9.18 -2.66 -15.63
N GLN A 84 -8.71 -2.07 -14.52
CA GLN A 84 -7.29 -2.03 -14.16
C GLN A 84 -6.75 -3.40 -13.76
N LYS A 85 -5.45 -3.60 -14.01
CA LYS A 85 -4.70 -4.66 -13.34
C LYS A 85 -4.52 -4.34 -11.87
N VAL A 86 -4.73 -5.34 -11.02
CA VAL A 86 -4.69 -5.20 -9.57
C VAL A 86 -3.59 -6.07 -8.99
N LEU A 87 -2.71 -5.47 -8.20
CA LEU A 87 -1.75 -6.18 -7.36
C LEU A 87 -2.30 -6.18 -5.93
N TRP A 88 -2.68 -7.35 -5.43
CA TRP A 88 -3.26 -7.50 -4.10
C TRP A 88 -2.31 -8.23 -3.16
N ARG A 89 -1.87 -7.53 -2.10
CA ARG A 89 -1.14 -8.18 -1.00
C ARG A 89 -2.12 -8.92 -0.10
N TYR A 90 -2.12 -10.25 -0.17
CA TYR A 90 -3.03 -11.12 0.55
C TYR A 90 -2.40 -12.48 0.85
N SER A 91 -2.48 -12.90 2.12
CA SER A 91 -1.84 -14.11 2.65
C SER A 91 -2.83 -15.20 3.07
N GLY A 92 -4.12 -15.03 2.78
CA GLY A 92 -5.15 -16.02 3.09
C GLY A 92 -5.37 -17.02 1.95
N GLU A 93 -6.40 -17.85 2.08
CA GLU A 93 -6.82 -18.76 1.02
C GLU A 93 -7.28 -17.97 -0.22
N LYS A 94 -6.77 -18.36 -1.40
CA LYS A 94 -7.10 -17.73 -2.67
C LYS A 94 -8.63 -17.63 -2.84
N PRO A 95 -9.19 -16.42 -3.00
CA PRO A 95 -10.63 -16.25 -3.18
C PRO A 95 -11.13 -16.96 -4.44
N ALA A 96 -12.30 -17.59 -4.35
CA ALA A 96 -12.94 -18.30 -5.46
C ALA A 96 -13.39 -17.35 -6.57
N THR A 97 -13.65 -16.08 -6.23
CA THR A 97 -14.11 -15.04 -7.15
C THR A 97 -12.99 -14.14 -7.66
N LEU A 98 -11.73 -14.61 -7.61
CA LEU A 98 -10.58 -13.84 -8.09
C LEU A 98 -10.65 -13.63 -9.62
N GLY A 99 -10.78 -12.38 -10.04
CA GLY A 99 -10.76 -11.99 -11.45
C GLY A 99 -9.38 -12.12 -12.10
N ALA A 100 -9.35 -12.34 -13.42
CA ALA A 100 -8.12 -12.45 -14.20
C ALA A 100 -7.28 -11.16 -14.26
N ASN A 101 -7.88 -10.01 -13.92
CA ASN A 101 -7.21 -8.74 -13.77
C ASN A 101 -6.45 -8.60 -12.44
N THR A 102 -6.64 -9.50 -11.47
CA THR A 102 -6.04 -9.40 -10.13
C THR A 102 -5.00 -10.49 -9.90
N ARG A 103 -3.78 -10.10 -9.48
CA ARG A 103 -2.74 -11.02 -8.99
C ARG A 103 -2.55 -10.87 -7.49
N ILE A 104 -2.43 -12.01 -6.80
CA ILE A 104 -2.21 -12.07 -5.35
C ILE A 104 -0.73 -12.27 -5.06
N TYR A 105 -0.22 -11.54 -4.07
CA TYR A 105 1.15 -11.65 -3.58
C TYR A 105 1.16 -11.73 -2.05
N ASN A 106 2.06 -12.55 -1.50
CA ASN A 106 2.32 -12.54 -0.05
C ASN A 106 2.98 -11.22 0.41
N TRP A 107 3.81 -10.66 -0.47
CA TRP A 107 4.52 -9.41 -0.26
C TRP A 107 4.60 -8.62 -1.58
N ILE A 108 4.47 -7.30 -1.50
CA ILE A 108 4.55 -6.39 -2.63
C ILE A 108 5.63 -5.33 -2.34
N PRO A 109 6.53 -5.01 -3.28
CA PRO A 109 7.47 -3.92 -3.14
C PRO A 109 6.75 -2.57 -3.28
N GLN A 110 6.01 -2.17 -2.24
CA GLN A 110 5.09 -1.03 -2.31
C GLN A 110 5.80 0.31 -2.61
N ASN A 111 7.02 0.54 -2.13
CA ASN A 111 7.82 1.73 -2.45
C ASN A 111 8.28 1.76 -3.91
N ASP A 112 8.39 0.60 -4.56
CA ASP A 112 8.87 0.52 -5.94
C ASP A 112 7.69 0.64 -6.93
N LEU A 113 6.45 0.50 -6.44
CA LEU A 113 5.21 0.66 -7.21
C LEU A 113 4.53 2.03 -7.06
N LEU A 114 4.89 2.81 -6.03
CA LEU A 114 4.26 4.11 -5.67
C LEU A 114 5.32 5.21 -5.61
#